data_AF-A0A940ZUU3-F1
#
_entry.id   AF-A0A940ZUU3-F1
#
_cell.length_a   1.000
_cell.length_b   1.000
_cell.length_c   1.000
_cell.angle_alpha   90.00
_cell.angle_beta   90.00
_cell.angle_gamma   90.00
#
_symmetry.space_group_name_H-M   'P 1'
#
loop_
_entity.id
_entity.type
_entity.pdbx_description
1 polymer ?
#
loop_
_entity_poly.entity_id
_entity_poly.type
_entity_poly.pdbx_seq_one_letter_code
_entity_poly.pdbx_strand_id
1 'polypeptide(L)' 'MDEYEMKKRIYGYIKEICHYSQMQVFATSYYQKNYFQMQIDDATSALISMYMDIWRMPEHRGENRGYRNQELRDQTVQ' A
#
# COMPACT_ATOMS: atom_id res chain seq x y z
N MET A 1 4.74 -7.37 -13.66
CA MET A 1 3.44 -7.59 -12.99
C MET A 1 2.46 -6.71 -13.73
N ASP A 2 1.41 -7.29 -14.29
CA ASP A 2 0.40 -6.46 -14.95
C ASP A 2 -0.50 -5.76 -13.92
N GLU A 3 -1.27 -4.77 -14.38
CA GLU A 3 -2.16 -3.99 -13.51
C GLU A 3 -3.20 -4.87 -12.79
N TYR A 4 -3.65 -5.95 -13.44
CA TYR A 4 -4.65 -6.87 -12.89
C TYR A 4 -4.08 -7.69 -11.73
N GLU A 5 -2.89 -8.27 -11.90
CA GLU A 5 -2.16 -8.98 -10.85
C GLU A 5 -1.88 -8.07 -9.66
N MET A 6 -1.49 -6.82 -9.92
CA MET A 6 -1.23 -5.82 -8.89
C MET A 6 -2.49 -5.50 -8.08
N LYS A 7 -3.60 -5.17 -8.76
CA LYS A 7 -4.89 -4.94 -8.11
C LYS A 7 -5.32 -6.15 -7.29
N LYS A 8 -5.22 -7.36 -7.86
CA LYS A 8 -5.57 -8.61 -7.16
C LYS A 8 -4.77 -8.77 -5.87
N ARG A 9 -3.46 -8.49 -5.89
CA ARG A 9 -2.61 -8.58 -4.70
C ARG A 9 -2.94 -7.52 -3.65
N ILE A 10 -3.13 -6.26 -4.05
CA ILE A 10 -3.55 -5.17 -3.16
C ILE A 10 -4.88 -5.53 -2.47
N TYR A 11 -5.87 -6.01 -3.24
CA TYR A 11 -7.14 -6.47 -2.68
C TYR A 11 -7.00 -7.68 -1.75
N GLY A 12 -6.00 -8.54 -1.98
CA GLY A 12 -5.65 -9.63 -1.07
C GLY A 12 -5.30 -9.10 0.31
N TYR A 13 -4.32 -8.20 0.41
CA TYR A 13 -3.91 -7.63 1.69
C TYR A 13 -5.01 -6.82 2.36
N ILE A 14 -5.79 -6.04 1.61
CA ILE A 14 -6.93 -5.29 2.17
C ILE A 14 -7.93 -6.26 2.82
N LYS A 15 -8.25 -7.39 2.17
CA LYS A 15 -9.15 -8.40 2.74
C LYS A 15 -8.60 -9.03 4.02
N GLU A 16 -7.31 -9.35 4.05
CA GLU A 16 -6.64 -9.88 5.25
C GLU A 16 -6.68 -8.88 6.40
N ILE A 17 -6.31 -7.62 6.14
CA ILE A 17 -6.36 -6.53 7.14
C ILE A 17 -7.79 -6.40 7.68
N CYS A 18 -8.80 -6.33 6.82
CA CYS A 18 -10.20 -6.25 7.25
C CYS A 18 -10.62 -7.48 8.06
N HIS A 19 -10.25 -8.68 7.64
CA HIS A 19 -10.59 -9.92 8.34
C HIS A 19 -9.99 -9.94 9.75
N TYR A 20 -8.69 -9.66 9.90
CA TYR A 20 -8.04 -9.64 11.20
C TYR A 20 -8.53 -8.49 12.09
N SER A 21 -8.86 -7.34 11.50
CA SER A 21 -9.49 -6.23 12.23
C SER A 21 -10.83 -6.64 12.83
N GLN A 22 -11.67 -7.34 12.06
CA GLN A 22 -12.94 -7.86 12.56
C GLN A 22 -12.73 -8.88 13.68
N MET A 23 -11.81 -9.83 13.49
CA MET A 23 -11.47 -10.82 14.52
C MET A 23 -10.96 -10.18 15.82
N GLN A 24 -10.16 -9.12 15.70
CA GLN A 24 -9.64 -8.37 16.84
C GLN A 24 -10.74 -7.68 17.65
N VAL A 25 -11.73 -7.08 16.98
CA VAL A 25 -12.88 -6.43 17.62
C VAL A 25 -13.65 -7.42 18.51
N PHE A 26 -13.84 -8.65 18.04
CA PHE A 26 -14.57 -9.69 18.76
C PHE A 26 -13.70 -10.55 19.69
N ALA A 27 -12.39 -10.31 19.75
CA ALA A 27 -11.48 -11.05 20.62
C ALA A 27 -11.73 -10.73 22.10
N THR A 28 -11.88 -11.78 22.91
CA THR A 28 -12.21 -11.66 24.34
C THR A 28 -10.99 -11.60 25.25
N SER A 29 -9.81 -12.01 24.76
CA SER A 29 -8.56 -11.98 25.53
C SER A 29 -7.54 -10.99 24.96
N TYR A 30 -6.71 -10.44 25.84
CA TYR A 30 -5.58 -9.57 25.46
C TYR A 30 -4.62 -10.28 24.49
N TYR A 31 -4.31 -11.55 24.74
CA TYR A 31 -3.44 -12.34 23.87
C TYR A 31 -4.00 -12.49 22.45
N GLN A 32 -5.29 -12.74 22.30
CA GLN A 32 -5.93 -12.80 20.97
C GLN A 32 -5.92 -11.44 20.28
N LYS A 33 -6.18 -10.34 21.02
CA LYS A 33 -6.12 -8.99 20.45
C LYS A 33 -4.73 -8.66 19.92
N ASN A 34 -3.69 -9.00 20.66
CA ASN A 34 -2.30 -8.81 20.24
C ASN A 34 -1.93 -9.70 19.06
N TYR A 35 -2.38 -10.96 19.05
CA TYR A 35 -2.18 -11.85 17.92
C TYR A 35 -2.77 -11.26 16.64
N PHE A 36 -4.02 -10.81 16.67
CA PHE A 36 -4.65 -10.19 15.50
C PHE A 36 -4.01 -8.85 15.14
N GLN A 37 -3.54 -8.06 16.12
CA GLN A 37 -2.77 -6.84 15.82
C GLN A 37 -1.51 -7.15 15.02
N MET A 38 -0.76 -8.17 15.45
CA MET A 38 0.46 -8.59 14.74
C MET A 38 0.17 -9.01 13.30
N GLN A 39 -0.94 -9.75 13.07
CA GLN A 39 -1.36 -10.11 11.71
C GLN A 39 -1.75 -8.90 10.86
N ILE A 40 -2.42 -7.89 11.45
CA ILE A 40 -2.73 -6.63 10.77
C ILE A 40 -1.45 -5.89 10.39
N ASP A 41 -0.49 -5.81 11.30
CA ASP A 41 0.77 -5.11 11.11
C ASP A 41 1.63 -5.79 10.02
N ASP A 42 1.67 -7.12 10.00
CA ASP A 42 2.36 -7.91 8.98
C ASP A 42 1.75 -7.68 7.59
N ALA A 43 0.42 -7.80 7.46
CA ALA A 43 -0.28 -7.59 6.19
C ALA A 43 -0.15 -6.13 5.69
N THR A 44 -0.19 -5.16 6.61
CA THR A 44 0.00 -3.74 6.28
C THR A 44 1.42 -3.47 5.81
N SER A 45 2.42 -4.05 6.48
CA SER A 45 3.84 -3.92 6.08
C SER A 45 4.08 -4.52 4.70
N ALA A 46 3.52 -5.70 4.42
CA ALA A 46 3.61 -6.33 3.11
C ALA A 46 2.97 -5.49 2.00
N LEU A 47 1.79 -4.90 2.27
CA LEU A 47 1.13 -3.98 1.34
C LEU A 47 1.97 -2.73 1.06
N ILE A 48 2.55 -2.12 2.10
CA ILE A 48 3.43 -0.94 1.96
C ILE A 48 4.68 -1.30 1.17
N SER A 49 5.32 -2.43 1.45
CA SER A 49 6.50 -2.89 0.70
C SER A 49 6.17 -3.08 -0.78
N MET A 50 5.04 -3.71 -1.10
CA MET A 50 4.59 -3.86 -2.48
C MET A 50 4.39 -2.50 -3.16
N TYR A 51 3.76 -1.55 -2.48
CA TYR A 51 3.56 -0.20 -2.99
C TYR A 51 4.90 0.52 -3.25
N MET A 52 5.84 0.44 -2.32
CA MET A 52 7.17 1.04 -2.46
C MET A 52 7.96 0.42 -3.61
N ASP A 53 7.84 -0.88 -3.83
CA ASP A 53 8.49 -1.57 -4.95
C ASP A 53 7.95 -1.08 -6.30
N ILE A 54 6.63 -0.85 -6.40
CA ILE A 54 5.99 -0.26 -7.57
C ILE A 54 6.54 1.15 -7.85
N TRP A 55 6.62 2.01 -6.84
CA TRP A 55 7.18 3.37 -7.00
C TRP A 55 8.64 3.39 -7.44
N ARG A 56 9.40 2.34 -7.10
CA ARG A 56 10.81 2.21 -7.49
C ARG A 56 10.98 1.71 -8.92
N MET A 57 9.92 1.19 -9.57
CA MET A 57 10.00 0.69 -10.94
C MET A 57 10.37 1.82 -11.93
N PRO A 58 11.25 1.57 -12.92
CA PRO A 58 11.74 2.58 -13.85
C PRO A 58 10.63 3.27 -14.65
N GLU A 59 9.58 2.53 -14.98
CA GLU A 59 8.41 2.98 -15.76
C GLU A 59 7.66 4.12 -15.06
N HIS A 60 7.59 4.12 -13.73
CA HIS A 60 6.95 5.17 -12.93
C HIS A 60 7.89 6.35 -12.61
N ARG A 61 9.21 6.22 -12.86
CA ARG A 61 10.15 7.36 -12.72
C ARG A 61 10.05 8.34 -13.90
N GLY A 62 9.57 7.89 -15.05
CA GLY A 62 9.37 8.71 -16.25
C GLY A 62 8.22 9.71 -16.12
N GLU A 63 7.11 9.28 -15.52
CA GLU A 63 5.92 10.12 -15.32
C GLU A 63 6.18 11.26 -14.32
N ASN A 64 6.91 10.99 -13.23
CA ASN A 64 7.26 12.02 -12.24
C ASN A 64 8.20 13.12 -12.77
N ARG A 65 9.00 12.86 -13.82
CA ARG A 65 9.78 13.91 -14.49
C ARG A 65 8.90 14.81 -15.36
N GLY A 66 7.86 14.27 -15.97
CA GLY A 66 6.91 15.03 -16.79
C GLY A 66 6.18 16.09 -15.97
N TYR A 67 5.57 15.69 -14.85
CA TYR A 67 4.87 16.60 -13.94
C TYR A 67 5.81 17.64 -13.32
N ARG A 68 6.99 17.24 -12.85
CA ARG A 68 7.98 18.17 -12.28
C ARG A 68 8.51 19.18 -13.30
N ASN A 69 8.71 18.78 -14.56
CA ASN A 69 9.14 19.70 -15.62
C ASN A 69 8.04 20.65 -16.06
N GLN A 70 6.77 20.23 -15.96
CA GLN A 70 5.61 21.07 -16.25
C GLN A 70 5.41 22.12 -15.14
N GLU A 71 5.48 21.72 -13.86
CA GLU A 71 5.44 22.65 -12.73
C GLU A 71 6.59 23.67 -12.78
N LEU A 72 7.81 23.26 -13.14
CA LEU A 72 8.94 24.17 -13.32
C LEU A 72 8.72 25.15 -14.47
N ARG A 73 8.14 24.70 -15.59
CA ARG A 73 7.80 25.60 -16.71
C ARG A 73 6.75 26.62 -16.31
N ASP A 74 5.71 26.20 -15.60
CA ASP A 74 4.61 27.08 -15.20
C ASP A 74 5.07 28.14 -14.17
N GLN A 75 6.08 27.84 -13.35
CA GLN A 75 6.73 28.80 -12.44
C GLN A 75 7.70 29.77 -13.14
N THR A 76 8.20 29.44 -14.33
CA THR A 76 9.15 30.30 -15.07
C THR A 76 8.42 31.28 -16.02
N VAL A 77 7.10 31.17 -16.15
CA VAL A 77 6.25 31.99 -17.04
C VAL A 77 5.47 33.09 -16.28
N GLN A 78 5.71 33.25 -14.97
CA GLN A 78 5.30 34.43 -14.18
C GLN A 78 6.47 35.40 -14.02
#